data_AF-A0A822EIU7-F1
#
_entry.id   AF-A0A822EIU7-F1
#
_cell.length_a   1.000
_cell.length_b   1.000
_cell.length_c   1.000
_cell.angle_alpha   90.00
_cell.angle_beta   90.00
_cell.angle_gamma   90.00
#
_symmetry.space_group_name_H-M   'P 1'
#
loop_
_entity.id
_entity.type
_entity.pdbx_description
1 polymer ?
#
loop_
_entity_poly.entity_id
_entity_poly.type
_entity_poly.pdbx_seq_one_letter_code
_entity_poly.pdbx_strand_id
1 'polypeptide(L)'
;SSVSVLFDLVVNLLVQSQNHFRQIEDASSVSLRDIARFCRLYNWFLDSLIQRYFKQTFQQQSEVVIRRASLIALMLCYYFRLRSVELQDVYTQKMQSIIATKYSQVANIPNYLTAYIFQTEQKRLIHDRMEVPPSTARNRALRDNIFVLLACIVNRIPLFLCSKPGSSKSSAVQILISNL
;
A
#
# COMPACT_ATOMS: atom_id res chain seq x y z
N SER A 1 4.48 -21.25 14.53
CA SER A 1 3.30 -20.41 14.87
C SER A 1 2.80 -19.73 13.60
N SER A 2 1.53 -19.28 13.54
CA SER A 2 1.00 -18.60 12.36
C SER A 2 1.75 -17.28 12.05
N VAL A 3 2.26 -16.62 13.08
CA VAL A 3 3.13 -15.43 12.97
C VAL A 3 4.42 -15.73 12.19
N SER A 4 5.06 -16.88 12.40
CA SER A 4 6.25 -17.29 11.64
C SER A 4 5.94 -17.48 10.14
N VAL A 5 4.80 -18.10 9.82
CA VAL A 5 4.37 -18.31 8.44
C VAL A 5 4.12 -16.98 7.72
N LEU A 6 3.49 -16.03 8.42
CA LEU A 6 3.27 -14.70 7.88
C LEU A 6 4.58 -13.94 7.67
N PHE A 7 5.53 -14.04 8.61
CA PHE A 7 6.85 -13.43 8.47
C PHE A 7 7.57 -13.95 7.21
N ASP A 8 7.65 -15.27 7.04
CA ASP A 8 8.28 -15.89 5.87
C ASP A 8 7.61 -15.48 4.56
N LEU A 9 6.28 -15.37 4.56
CA LEU A 9 5.52 -14.86 3.41
C LEU A 9 5.93 -13.41 3.08
N VAL A 10 5.97 -12.52 4.08
CA VAL A 10 6.32 -11.11 3.88
C VAL A 10 7.75 -10.96 3.37
N VAL A 11 8.69 -11.74 3.92
CA VAL A 11 10.08 -11.79 3.42
C VAL A 11 10.11 -12.23 1.96
N ASN A 12 9.39 -13.29 1.61
CA ASN A 12 9.33 -13.77 0.23
C ASN A 12 8.72 -12.71 -0.70
N LEU A 13 7.65 -12.03 -0.30
CA LEU A 13 7.05 -10.95 -1.08
C LEU A 13 8.07 -9.83 -1.34
N LEU A 14 8.81 -9.38 -0.32
CA LEU A 14 9.85 -8.34 -0.46
C LEU A 14 10.96 -8.77 -1.43
N VAL A 15 11.44 -10.01 -1.30
CA VAL A 15 12.45 -10.57 -2.22
C VAL A 15 11.91 -10.60 -3.65
N GLN A 16 10.67 -11.03 -3.84
CA GLN A 16 10.05 -11.11 -5.16
C GLN A 16 9.74 -9.74 -5.75
N SER A 17 9.46 -8.73 -4.92
CA SER A 17 9.32 -7.34 -5.36
C SER A 17 10.66 -6.77 -5.84
N GLN A 18 11.74 -6.98 -5.09
CA GLN A 18 13.09 -6.58 -5.49
C GLN A 18 13.47 -7.25 -6.82
N ASN A 19 13.27 -8.56 -6.94
CA ASN A 19 13.57 -9.29 -8.17
C ASN A 19 12.72 -8.84 -9.35
N HIS A 20 11.45 -8.50 -9.13
CA HIS A 20 10.59 -7.97 -10.19
C HIS A 20 11.16 -6.67 -10.77
N PHE A 21 11.56 -5.72 -9.91
CA PHE A 21 12.16 -4.46 -10.37
C PHE A 21 13.49 -4.67 -11.10
N ARG A 22 14.36 -5.57 -10.63
CA ARG A 22 15.61 -5.91 -11.34
C ARG A 22 15.41 -6.51 -12.74
N GLN A 23 14.23 -7.04 -13.02
CA GLN A 23 13.90 -7.62 -14.33
C GLN A 23 13.38 -6.57 -15.32
N ILE A 24 12.76 -5.50 -14.83
CA ILE A 24 12.09 -4.48 -15.68
C ILE A 24 12.85 -3.15 -15.73
N GLU A 25 13.77 -2.94 -14.80
CA GLU A 25 14.62 -1.76 -14.64
C GLU A 25 16.07 -2.21 -14.36
N ASP A 26 17.01 -1.26 -14.33
CA ASP A 26 18.40 -1.53 -13.94
C ASP A 26 18.47 -2.15 -12.53
N ALA A 27 19.45 -3.02 -12.28
CA ALA A 27 19.58 -3.70 -10.99
C ALA A 27 19.79 -2.73 -9.81
N SER A 28 20.33 -1.54 -10.07
CA SER A 28 20.50 -0.46 -9.09
C SER A 28 19.20 0.27 -8.73
N SER A 29 18.10 0.01 -9.44
CA SER A 29 16.78 0.62 -9.20
C SER A 29 16.17 0.24 -7.85
N VAL A 30 16.65 -0.83 -7.23
CA VAL A 30 16.18 -1.31 -5.93
C VAL A 30 17.33 -1.67 -4.99
N SER A 31 17.12 -1.42 -3.70
CA SER A 31 18.15 -1.62 -2.68
C SER A 31 17.55 -1.89 -1.30
N LEU A 32 18.42 -2.05 -0.31
CA LEU A 32 18.03 -2.11 1.10
C LEU A 32 17.31 -0.83 1.58
N ARG A 33 17.44 0.29 0.86
CA ARG A 33 16.66 1.51 1.16
C ARG A 33 15.16 1.27 0.99
N ASP A 34 14.76 0.42 0.04
CA ASP A 34 13.35 0.07 -0.14
C ASP A 34 12.86 -0.82 1.00
N ILE A 35 13.71 -1.71 1.53
CA ILE A 35 13.41 -2.51 2.72
C ILE A 35 13.27 -1.61 3.96
N ALA A 36 14.17 -0.64 4.13
CA ALA A 36 14.06 0.34 5.21
C ALA A 36 12.77 1.19 5.09
N ARG A 37 12.42 1.61 3.86
CA ARG A 37 11.15 2.30 3.58
C ARG A 37 9.95 1.42 3.94
N PHE A 38 10.00 0.14 3.58
CA PHE A 38 8.97 -0.83 3.94
C PHE A 38 8.80 -0.95 5.45
N CYS A 39 9.88 -1.17 6.21
CA CYS A 39 9.81 -1.28 7.67
C CYS A 39 9.21 -0.03 8.30
N ARG A 40 9.60 1.16 7.82
CA ARG A 40 9.06 2.43 8.29
C ARG A 40 7.55 2.54 8.06
N LEU A 41 7.10 2.27 6.85
CA LEU A 41 5.68 2.32 6.49
C LEU A 41 4.87 1.23 7.19
N TYR A 42 5.44 0.03 7.33
CA TYR A 42 4.85 -1.09 8.05
C TYR A 42 4.60 -0.73 9.52
N ASN A 43 5.62 -0.22 10.23
CA ASN A 43 5.49 0.14 11.64
C ASN A 43 4.42 1.22 11.83
N TRP A 44 4.48 2.30 11.03
CA TRP A 44 3.49 3.36 11.09
C TRP A 44 2.05 2.86 10.82
N PHE A 45 1.88 2.03 9.79
CA PHE A 45 0.56 1.54 9.43
C PHE A 45 0.03 0.49 10.41
N LEU A 46 0.92 -0.34 10.96
CA LEU A 46 0.59 -1.28 12.02
C LEU A 46 0.09 -0.52 13.24
N ASP A 47 0.83 0.46 13.74
CA ASP A 47 0.41 1.28 14.88
C ASP A 47 -0.95 1.94 14.65
N SER A 48 -1.17 2.49 13.44
CA SER A 48 -2.44 3.06 13.02
C SER A 48 -3.59 2.04 13.02
N LEU A 49 -3.36 0.81 12.53
CA LEU A 49 -4.35 -0.25 12.60
C LEU A 49 -4.59 -0.66 14.05
N ILE A 50 -3.55 -0.86 14.85
CA ILE A 50 -3.67 -1.23 16.25
C ILE A 50 -4.56 -0.24 16.99
N GLN A 51 -4.30 1.07 16.86
CA GLN A 51 -5.12 2.11 17.48
C GLN A 51 -6.58 2.11 17.00
N ARG A 52 -6.82 1.82 15.72
CA ARG A 52 -8.17 1.73 15.14
C ARG A 52 -8.93 0.48 15.59
N TYR A 53 -8.23 -0.63 15.72
CA TYR A 53 -8.80 -1.94 16.02
C TYR A 53 -8.83 -2.25 17.53
N PHE A 54 -8.07 -1.55 18.38
CA PHE A 54 -8.07 -1.74 19.84
C PHE A 54 -9.45 -1.49 20.51
N LYS A 55 -10.39 -0.84 19.80
CA LYS A 55 -11.79 -0.72 20.23
C LYS A 55 -12.58 -2.05 20.10
N GLN A 56 -12.00 -3.08 19.48
CA GLN A 56 -12.52 -4.45 19.36
C GLN A 56 -11.41 -5.42 19.81
N THR A 57 -11.78 -6.50 20.50
CA THR A 57 -10.88 -7.41 21.23
C THR A 57 -9.65 -7.88 20.41
N PHE A 58 -8.47 -7.34 20.71
CA PHE A 58 -7.24 -7.44 19.90
C PHE A 58 -6.68 -8.87 19.74
N GLN A 59 -6.95 -9.75 20.72
CA GLN A 59 -6.35 -11.09 20.79
C GLN A 59 -6.75 -12.03 19.65
N GLN A 60 -7.88 -11.80 18.97
CA GLN A 60 -8.37 -12.67 17.89
C GLN A 60 -8.02 -12.16 16.48
N GLN A 61 -7.48 -10.94 16.31
CA GLN A 61 -7.27 -10.31 14.99
C GLN A 61 -5.81 -9.93 14.67
N SER A 62 -4.86 -10.31 15.52
CA SER A 62 -3.45 -9.88 15.39
C SER A 62 -2.85 -10.24 14.02
N GLU A 63 -3.04 -11.45 13.53
CA GLU A 63 -2.50 -11.89 12.23
C GLU A 63 -3.13 -11.11 11.05
N VAL A 64 -4.44 -10.84 11.10
CA VAL A 64 -5.14 -10.09 10.05
C VAL A 64 -4.62 -8.65 9.98
N VAL A 65 -4.41 -8.03 11.14
CA VAL A 65 -3.87 -6.68 11.26
C VAL A 65 -2.42 -6.62 10.75
N ILE A 66 -1.56 -7.54 11.19
CA ILE A 66 -0.16 -7.62 10.76
C ILE A 66 -0.06 -7.86 9.25
N ARG A 67 -0.85 -8.79 8.71
CA ARG A 67 -0.88 -9.08 7.27
C ARG A 67 -1.34 -7.85 6.49
N ARG A 68 -2.41 -7.19 6.93
CA ARG A 68 -2.92 -5.98 6.27
C ARG A 68 -1.90 -4.85 6.26
N ALA A 69 -1.23 -4.60 7.39
CA ALA A 69 -0.13 -3.63 7.47
C ALA A 69 0.99 -3.95 6.48
N SER A 70 1.42 -5.21 6.46
CA SER A 70 2.51 -5.68 5.58
C SER A 70 2.16 -5.49 4.10
N LEU A 71 0.97 -5.89 3.68
CA LEU A 71 0.56 -5.79 2.27
C LEU A 71 0.43 -4.32 1.82
N ILE A 72 -0.03 -3.43 2.68
CA ILE A 72 -0.16 -2.01 2.33
C ILE A 72 1.21 -1.34 2.25
N ALA A 73 2.10 -1.62 3.20
CA ALA A 73 3.47 -1.14 3.16
C ALA A 73 4.20 -1.63 1.90
N LEU A 74 3.97 -2.88 1.47
CA LEU A 74 4.49 -3.44 0.23
C LEU A 74 3.98 -2.66 -1.00
N MET A 75 2.68 -2.40 -1.07
CA MET A 75 2.08 -1.64 -2.17
C MET A 75 2.61 -0.21 -2.23
N LEU A 76 2.71 0.48 -1.08
CA LEU A 76 3.29 1.82 -1.00
C LEU A 76 4.77 1.87 -1.42
N CYS A 77 5.54 0.81 -1.14
CA CYS A 77 6.96 0.75 -1.49
C CYS A 77 7.23 0.43 -2.96
N TYR A 78 6.43 -0.44 -3.56
CA TYR A 78 6.74 -1.05 -4.87
C TYR A 78 5.68 -0.77 -5.93
N TYR A 79 4.39 -0.96 -5.62
CA TYR A 79 3.33 -0.85 -6.62
C TYR A 79 3.24 0.54 -7.24
N PHE A 80 3.28 1.60 -6.42
CA PHE A 80 3.18 2.98 -6.91
C PHE A 80 4.40 3.49 -7.67
N ARG A 81 5.52 2.75 -7.63
CA ARG A 81 6.70 3.07 -8.43
C ARG A 81 6.57 2.57 -9.87
N LEU A 82 5.68 1.62 -10.14
CA LEU A 82 5.50 1.05 -11.47
C LEU A 82 4.85 2.06 -12.40
N ARG A 83 5.52 2.31 -13.53
CA ARG A 83 5.20 3.39 -14.49
C ARG A 83 3.93 3.18 -15.33
N SER A 84 3.41 1.95 -15.41
CA SER A 84 2.26 1.62 -16.26
C SER A 84 1.29 0.67 -15.56
N VAL A 85 0.04 0.69 -16.02
CA VAL A 85 -1.03 -0.18 -15.47
C VAL A 85 -0.73 -1.65 -15.76
N GLU A 86 -0.14 -1.95 -16.92
CA GLU A 86 0.22 -3.31 -17.31
C GLU A 86 1.28 -3.90 -16.37
N LEU A 87 2.30 -3.11 -16.01
CA LEU A 87 3.31 -3.53 -15.02
C LEU A 87 2.71 -3.69 -13.63
N GLN A 88 1.79 -2.81 -13.24
CA GLN A 88 1.05 -2.90 -11.99
C GLN A 88 0.20 -4.18 -11.92
N ASP A 89 -0.43 -4.57 -13.02
CA ASP A 89 -1.25 -5.79 -13.10
C ASP A 89 -0.38 -7.05 -13.01
N VAL A 90 0.72 -7.11 -13.78
CA VAL A 90 1.69 -8.23 -13.69
C VAL A 90 2.23 -8.37 -12.28
N TYR A 91 2.63 -7.26 -11.66
CA TYR A 91 3.15 -7.26 -10.30
C TYR A 91 2.11 -7.77 -9.29
N THR A 92 0.89 -7.24 -9.33
CA THR A 92 -0.16 -7.62 -8.36
C THR A 92 -0.60 -9.07 -8.53
N GLN A 93 -0.69 -9.58 -9.76
CA GLN A 93 -0.96 -10.99 -10.03
C GLN A 93 0.14 -11.90 -9.44
N LYS A 94 1.41 -11.54 -9.65
CA LYS A 94 2.56 -12.28 -9.08
C LYS A 94 2.53 -12.27 -7.55
N MET A 95 2.28 -11.12 -6.93
CA MET A 95 2.21 -11.03 -5.47
C MET A 95 1.01 -11.82 -4.92
N GLN A 96 -0.15 -11.77 -5.59
CA GLN A 96 -1.34 -12.50 -5.19
C GLN A 96 -1.14 -14.02 -5.27
N SER A 97 -0.47 -14.54 -6.31
CA SER A 97 -0.18 -15.96 -6.41
C SER A 97 0.73 -16.45 -5.28
N ILE A 98 1.73 -15.66 -4.88
CA ILE A 98 2.59 -15.95 -3.73
C ILE A 98 1.78 -15.98 -2.43
N ILE A 99 0.91 -14.99 -2.21
CA ILE A 99 0.04 -14.94 -1.02
C ILE A 99 -0.87 -16.18 -0.96
N ALA A 100 -1.42 -16.59 -2.11
CA ALA A 100 -2.31 -17.75 -2.21
C ALA A 100 -1.63 -19.08 -1.80
N THR A 101 -0.30 -19.18 -1.85
CA THR A 101 0.42 -20.38 -1.38
C THR A 101 0.30 -20.61 0.13
N LYS A 102 0.04 -19.55 0.91
CA LYS A 102 -0.16 -19.62 2.36
C LYS A 102 -1.62 -19.37 2.77
N TYR A 103 -2.35 -18.61 1.96
CA TYR A 103 -3.74 -18.23 2.20
C TYR A 103 -4.58 -18.56 0.96
N SER A 104 -4.94 -19.83 0.78
CA SER A 104 -5.61 -20.32 -0.43
C SER A 104 -6.90 -19.59 -0.78
N GLN A 105 -7.63 -19.05 0.21
CA GLN A 105 -8.82 -18.24 0.00
C GLN A 105 -8.57 -16.96 -0.81
N VAL A 106 -7.31 -16.49 -0.86
CA VAL A 106 -6.91 -15.30 -1.63
C VAL A 106 -6.86 -15.59 -3.13
N ALA A 107 -6.64 -16.85 -3.55
CA ALA A 107 -6.51 -17.22 -4.95
C ALA A 107 -7.73 -16.78 -5.78
N ASN A 108 -8.93 -16.93 -5.20
CA ASN A 108 -10.20 -16.70 -5.87
C ASN A 108 -10.75 -15.28 -5.70
N ILE A 109 -10.02 -14.38 -5.05
CA ILE A 109 -10.46 -12.99 -4.86
C ILE A 109 -9.87 -12.14 -6.00
N PRO A 110 -10.68 -11.65 -6.95
CA PRO A 110 -10.16 -10.81 -8.02
C PRO A 110 -9.54 -9.54 -7.45
N ASN A 111 -8.35 -9.18 -7.94
CA ASN A 111 -7.69 -7.94 -7.57
C ASN A 111 -7.51 -7.78 -6.05
N TYR A 112 -7.16 -8.86 -5.33
CA TYR A 112 -7.12 -8.88 -3.86
C TYR A 112 -6.31 -7.71 -3.27
N LEU A 113 -5.11 -7.47 -3.81
CA LEU A 113 -4.24 -6.40 -3.31
C LEU A 113 -4.80 -5.01 -3.58
N THR A 114 -5.34 -4.76 -4.77
CA THR A 114 -5.80 -3.42 -5.17
C THR A 114 -7.23 -3.15 -4.69
N ALA A 115 -8.19 -4.02 -4.99
CA ALA A 115 -9.60 -3.82 -4.65
C ALA A 115 -9.92 -4.08 -3.17
N TYR A 116 -9.38 -5.15 -2.57
CA TYR A 116 -9.78 -5.58 -1.23
C TYR A 116 -8.89 -5.01 -0.13
N ILE A 117 -7.57 -5.04 -0.31
CA ILE A 117 -6.63 -4.50 0.67
C ILE A 117 -6.54 -2.98 0.53
N PHE A 118 -6.12 -2.51 -0.63
CA PHE A 118 -5.71 -1.12 -0.79
C PHE A 118 -6.90 -0.14 -0.90
N GLN A 119 -7.81 -0.35 -1.85
CA GLN A 119 -8.96 0.53 -2.05
C GLN A 119 -9.89 0.61 -0.83
N THR A 120 -10.04 -0.49 -0.08
CA THR A 120 -10.81 -0.48 1.17
C THR A 120 -10.19 0.47 2.20
N GLU A 121 -8.87 0.46 2.36
CA GLU A 121 -8.20 1.37 3.29
C GLU A 121 -8.19 2.81 2.80
N GLN A 122 -8.03 3.04 1.49
CA GLN A 122 -8.15 4.38 0.91
C GLN A 122 -9.55 4.97 1.14
N LYS A 123 -10.59 4.18 0.90
CA LYS A 123 -11.98 4.61 1.10
C LYS A 123 -12.21 4.98 2.56
N ARG A 124 -11.81 4.14 3.50
CA ARG A 124 -11.91 4.45 4.94
C ARG A 124 -11.18 5.75 5.29
N LEU A 125 -9.94 5.90 4.84
CA LEU A 125 -9.17 7.12 5.09
C LEU A 125 -9.89 8.38 4.55
N ILE A 126 -10.31 8.33 3.28
CA ILE A 126 -10.85 9.51 2.59
C ILE A 126 -12.28 9.82 3.02
N HIS A 127 -13.11 8.81 3.30
CA HIS A 127 -14.49 9.01 3.74
C HIS A 127 -14.59 9.35 5.22
N ASP A 128 -13.79 8.69 6.08
CA ASP A 128 -13.97 8.79 7.53
C ASP A 128 -13.08 9.87 8.16
N ARG A 129 -12.06 10.36 7.45
CA ARG A 129 -11.02 11.25 8.04
C ARG A 129 -10.64 12.45 7.18
N MET A 130 -11.29 12.67 6.03
CA MET A 130 -10.96 13.81 5.18
C MET A 130 -12.20 14.56 4.73
N GLU A 131 -12.16 15.87 4.88
CA GLU A 131 -13.07 16.80 4.24
C GLU A 131 -12.60 17.03 2.81
N VAL A 132 -13.37 16.50 1.86
CA VAL A 132 -13.12 16.66 0.43
C VAL A 132 -14.18 17.60 -0.15
N PRO A 133 -13.80 18.69 -0.86
CA PRO A 133 -14.75 19.64 -1.40
C PRO A 133 -15.82 18.97 -2.28
N PRO A 134 -17.11 19.37 -2.20
CA PRO A 134 -18.21 18.70 -2.89
C PRO A 134 -18.05 18.60 -4.42
N SER A 135 -17.37 19.58 -5.03
CA SER A 135 -17.10 19.65 -6.47
C SER A 135 -15.94 18.75 -6.92
N THR A 136 -15.25 18.08 -5.99
CA THR A 136 -14.07 17.26 -6.32
C THR A 136 -14.47 15.84 -6.72
N ALA A 137 -14.13 15.46 -7.96
CA ALA A 137 -14.29 14.08 -8.42
C ALA A 137 -13.39 13.13 -7.60
N ARG A 138 -14.00 12.25 -6.79
CA ARG A 138 -13.33 11.21 -6.00
C ARG A 138 -12.87 10.03 -6.86
N ASN A 139 -12.19 10.30 -7.97
CA ASN A 139 -11.70 9.27 -8.89
C ASN A 139 -10.53 8.48 -8.27
N ARG A 140 -10.14 7.38 -8.92
CA ARG A 140 -9.05 6.52 -8.44
C ARG A 140 -7.72 7.27 -8.33
N ALA A 141 -7.36 8.09 -9.32
CA ALA A 141 -6.10 8.83 -9.33
C ALA A 141 -5.96 9.79 -8.14
N LEU A 142 -7.04 10.50 -7.79
CA LEU A 142 -7.07 11.36 -6.61
C LEU A 142 -6.86 10.55 -5.33
N ARG A 143 -7.56 9.42 -5.17
CA ARG A 143 -7.42 8.57 -3.98
C ARG A 143 -6.01 7.99 -3.85
N ASP A 144 -5.43 7.53 -4.96
CA ASP A 144 -4.06 7.03 -5.02
C ASP A 144 -3.06 8.12 -4.62
N ASN A 145 -3.19 9.33 -5.21
CA ASN A 145 -2.34 10.47 -4.86
C ASN A 145 -2.45 10.87 -3.39
N ILE A 146 -3.67 11.02 -2.86
CA ILE A 146 -3.90 11.38 -1.45
C ILE A 146 -3.27 10.34 -0.53
N PHE A 147 -3.50 9.06 -0.80
CA PHE A 147 -3.02 7.99 0.07
C PHE A 147 -1.49 7.90 0.10
N VAL A 148 -0.84 7.97 -1.07
CA VAL A 148 0.62 7.96 -1.19
C VAL A 148 1.23 9.22 -0.55
N LEU A 149 0.67 10.40 -0.85
CA LEU A 149 1.13 11.66 -0.25
C LEU A 149 1.02 11.64 1.27
N LEU A 150 -0.13 11.23 1.84
CA LEU A 150 -0.29 11.14 3.28
C LEU A 150 0.77 10.23 3.91
N ALA A 151 0.92 9.02 3.37
CA ALA A 151 1.89 8.06 3.89
C ALA A 151 3.31 8.62 3.83
N CYS A 152 3.69 9.29 2.74
CA CYS A 152 4.99 9.91 2.57
C CYS A 152 5.21 11.12 3.49
N ILE A 153 4.22 12.00 3.66
CA ILE A 153 4.32 13.19 4.53
C ILE A 153 4.50 12.77 5.99
N VAL A 154 3.61 11.91 6.49
CA VAL A 154 3.65 11.44 7.89
C VAL A 154 4.95 10.71 8.18
N ASN A 155 5.44 9.92 7.21
CA ASN A 155 6.69 9.20 7.34
C ASN A 155 7.90 9.98 6.81
N ARG A 156 7.82 11.28 6.50
CA ARG A 156 8.95 12.08 5.97
C ARG A 156 9.76 11.33 4.89
N ILE A 157 9.07 10.66 3.97
CA ILE A 157 9.66 9.97 2.82
C ILE A 157 9.55 10.94 1.64
N PRO A 158 10.67 11.32 1.01
CA PRO A 158 10.63 12.16 -0.19
C PRO A 158 9.81 11.47 -1.30
N LEU A 159 8.88 12.21 -1.90
CA LEU A 159 7.99 11.75 -2.95
C LEU A 159 8.04 12.70 -4.14
N PHE A 160 8.22 12.14 -5.33
CA PHE A 160 8.11 12.86 -6.58
C PHE A 160 6.85 12.40 -7.31
N LEU A 161 5.91 13.32 -7.53
CA LEU A 161 4.66 13.03 -8.24
C LEU A 161 4.78 13.37 -9.73
N CYS A 162 5.29 12.42 -10.52
CA CYS A 162 5.48 12.58 -11.96
C CYS A 162 4.29 11.96 -12.73
N SER A 163 3.35 12.77 -13.20
CA SER A 163 2.32 12.30 -14.13
C SER A 163 1.81 13.45 -15.02
N LYS A 164 1.10 13.12 -16.11
CA LYS A 164 0.56 14.09 -17.07
C LYS A 164 -0.28 15.19 -16.36
N PRO A 165 -0.36 16.42 -16.90
CA PRO A 165 -1.25 17.47 -16.39
C PRO A 165 -2.70 16.96 -16.21
N GLY A 166 -3.43 17.46 -15.22
CA GLY A 166 -4.84 17.08 -14.97
C GLY A 166 -5.08 15.82 -14.13
N SER A 167 -4.04 15.16 -13.63
CA SER A 167 -4.14 13.92 -12.81
C SER A 167 -4.39 14.17 -11.31
N SER A 168 -5.16 15.21 -10.97
CA SER A 168 -5.62 15.50 -9.60
C SER A 168 -4.52 15.68 -8.52
N LYS A 169 -3.27 15.99 -8.93
CA LYS A 169 -2.13 16.12 -8.00
C LYS A 169 -2.24 17.34 -7.09
N SER A 170 -2.44 18.52 -7.67
CA SER A 170 -2.57 19.76 -6.90
C SER A 170 -3.78 19.71 -5.95
N SER A 171 -4.89 19.12 -6.40
CA SER A 171 -6.07 18.88 -5.58
C SER A 171 -5.76 17.92 -4.41
N ALA A 172 -5.01 16.84 -4.64
CA ALA A 172 -4.59 15.94 -3.57
C ALA A 172 -3.73 16.64 -2.51
N VAL A 173 -2.79 17.49 -2.94
CA VAL A 173 -1.95 18.29 -2.04
C VAL A 173 -2.80 19.26 -1.22
N GLN A 174 -3.72 20.00 -1.87
CA GLN A 174 -4.61 20.94 -1.20
C GLN A 174 -5.49 20.25 -0.16
N ILE A 175 -6.11 19.12 -0.52
CA ILE A 175 -6.93 18.33 0.40
C ILE A 175 -6.10 17.86 1.59
N LEU A 176 -4.85 17.45 1.39
CA LEU A 176 -4.03 17.01 2.51
C LEU A 176 -3.63 18.17 3.43
N ILE A 177 -3.25 19.31 2.87
CA ILE A 177 -2.92 20.51 3.67
C ILE A 177 -4.12 20.97 4.51
N SER A 178 -5.35 20.84 4.00
CA SER A 178 -6.54 21.23 4.74
C SER A 178 -7.00 20.21 5.79
N ASN A 179 -6.43 19.01 5.82
CA ASN A 179 -6.84 17.90 6.68
C ASN A 179 -5.74 17.38 7.62
N LEU A 180 -4.54 17.95 7.56
CA LEU A 180 -3.38 17.63 8.42
C LEU A 180 -3.16 18.75 9.43
#